data_AF-A0A329MFJ3-F1
#
_entry.id   AF-A0A329MFJ3-F1
#
_cell.length_a   1.000
_cell.length_b   1.000
_cell.length_c   1.000
_cell.angle_alpha   90.00
_cell.angle_beta   90.00
_cell.angle_gamma   90.00
#
_symmetry.space_group_name_H-M   'P 1'
#
loop_
_entity.id
_entity.type
_entity.pdbx_description
1 polymer ?
#
loop_
_entity_poly.entity_id
_entity_poly.type
_entity_poly.pdbx_seq_one_letter_code
_entity_poly.pdbx_strand_id
1 'polypeptide(L)'
;MRDAVVISKYSEQYVSVSFPYRADYVDRIRSVPGRRWNPGGKTWLIPYTLANVAALTSLFRGAAELAGELEEECGFVREWEA
;
A
#
# COMPACT_ATOMS: atom_id res chain seq x y z
N MET A 1 -11.11 -3.78 16.72
CA MET A 1 -10.95 -3.65 15.26
C MET A 1 -9.52 -3.21 15.01
N ARG A 2 -8.74 -3.89 14.16
CA ARG A 2 -7.34 -3.51 13.91
C ARG A 2 -7.32 -2.29 12.98
N ASP A 3 -6.68 -1.19 13.40
CA ASP A 3 -6.43 0.04 12.62
C ASP A 3 -5.36 -0.16 11.52
N ALA A 4 -5.35 -1.34 10.89
CA ALA A 4 -4.33 -1.72 9.94
C ALA A 4 -4.63 -1.14 8.54
N VAL A 5 -3.57 -0.71 7.88
CA VAL A 5 -3.55 -0.31 6.49
C VAL A 5 -3.12 -1.51 5.68
N VAL A 6 -4.06 -2.10 4.95
CA VAL A 6 -3.80 -3.27 4.13
C VAL A 6 -3.33 -2.82 2.76
N ILE A 7 -2.16 -3.28 2.35
CA ILE A 7 -1.57 -3.04 1.03
C ILE A 7 -1.52 -4.38 0.30
N SER A 8 -2.20 -4.48 -0.84
CA SER A 8 -2.25 -5.71 -1.65
C SER A 8 -2.01 -5.42 -3.14
N LYS A 9 -1.54 -6.43 -3.88
CA LYS A 9 -1.38 -6.31 -5.33
C LYS A 9 -2.77 -6.13 -5.95
N TYR A 10 -2.92 -5.12 -6.82
CA TYR A 10 -4.15 -4.94 -7.59
C TYR A 10 -3.95 -5.37 -9.05
N SER A 11 -2.79 -5.04 -9.60
CA SER A 11 -2.31 -5.49 -10.91
C SER A 11 -0.81 -5.25 -11.03
N GLU A 12 -0.21 -5.64 -12.15
CA GLU A 12 1.19 -5.32 -12.48
C GLU A 12 1.50 -3.81 -12.48
N GLN A 13 0.48 -2.95 -12.59
CA GLN A 13 0.65 -1.51 -12.64
C GLN A 13 0.25 -0.80 -11.35
N TYR A 14 -0.50 -1.45 -10.47
CA TYR A 14 -1.08 -0.80 -9.29
C TYR A 14 -1.09 -1.71 -8.07
N VAL A 15 -0.85 -1.12 -6.90
CA VAL A 15 -1.18 -1.70 -5.61
C VAL A 15 -2.47 -1.06 -5.10
N SER A 16 -3.28 -1.82 -4.37
CA SER A 16 -4.44 -1.29 -3.65
C SER A 16 -4.12 -1.09 -2.18
N VAL A 17 -4.60 0.02 -1.63
CA VAL A 17 -4.46 0.37 -0.21
C VAL A 17 -5.85 0.56 0.37
N SER A 18 -6.13 -0.19 1.44
CA SER A 18 -7.42 -0.21 2.13
C SER A 18 -7.22 0.01 3.63
N PHE A 19 -8.08 0.81 4.23
CA PHE A 19 -8.09 1.07 5.68
C PHE A 19 -9.47 1.58 6.09
N PRO A 20 -9.88 1.39 7.36
CA PRO A 20 -11.10 2.00 7.88
C PRO A 20 -11.04 3.52 7.72
N TYR A 21 -12.19 4.14 7.44
CA TYR A 21 -12.26 5.57 7.13
C TYR A 21 -11.68 6.42 8.28
N ARG A 22 -10.55 7.05 7.99
CA ARG A 22 -9.74 7.83 8.91
C ARG A 22 -9.18 9.03 8.17
N ALA A 23 -9.60 10.23 8.58
CA ALA A 23 -9.25 11.47 7.88
C ALA A 23 -7.73 11.67 7.80
N ASP A 24 -7.00 11.32 8.87
CA ASP A 24 -5.54 11.36 8.92
C ASP A 24 -4.89 10.44 7.89
N TYR A 25 -5.44 9.24 7.65
CA TYR A 25 -4.91 8.31 6.66
C TYR A 25 -5.24 8.72 5.22
N VAL A 26 -6.43 9.28 5.01
CA VAL A 26 -6.82 9.85 3.72
C VAL A 26 -5.87 10.99 3.33
N ASP A 27 -5.55 11.88 4.27
CA ASP A 27 -4.65 13.01 3.99
C ASP A 27 -3.21 12.55 3.72
N ARG A 28 -2.73 11.50 4.39
CA ARG A 28 -1.44 10.86 4.09
C ARG A 28 -1.40 10.26 2.69
N ILE A 29 -2.43 9.51 2.27
CA ILE A 29 -2.43 8.94 0.91
C ILE A 29 -2.55 10.00 -0.17
N ARG A 30 -3.25 11.10 0.12
CA ARG A 30 -3.37 12.21 -0.82
C ARG A 30 -2.02 12.85 -1.16
N SER A 31 -0.97 12.66 -0.36
CA SER A 31 0.38 13.13 -0.68
C SER A 31 1.15 12.21 -1.65
N VAL A 32 0.67 10.99 -1.92
CA VAL A 32 1.36 10.03 -2.79
C VAL A 32 1.16 10.40 -4.26
N PRO A 33 2.19 10.55 -5.09
CA PRO A 33 2.01 10.86 -6.51
C PRO A 33 1.30 9.72 -7.26
N GLY A 34 0.43 10.08 -8.21
CA GLY A 34 -0.25 9.10 -9.08
C GLY A 34 -1.38 8.30 -8.44
N ARG A 35 -1.75 8.54 -7.17
CA ARG A 35 -2.90 7.86 -6.53
C ARG A 35 -4.21 8.07 -7.29
N ARG A 36 -5.06 7.05 -7.28
CA ARG A 36 -6.43 7.06 -7.82
C ARG A 36 -7.37 6.45 -6.80
N TRP A 37 -8.58 6.99 -6.68
CA TRP A 37 -9.63 6.36 -5.88
C TRP A 37 -10.38 5.33 -6.73
N ASN A 38 -10.54 4.10 -6.23
CA ASN A 38 -11.37 3.07 -6.83
C ASN A 38 -12.69 2.93 -6.05
N PRO A 39 -13.80 3.50 -6.54
CA PRO A 39 -15.08 3.45 -5.84
C PRO A 39 -15.68 2.03 -5.79
N GLY A 40 -15.34 1.15 -6.76
CA GLY A 40 -15.85 -0.22 -6.80
C GLY A 40 -15.27 -1.10 -5.68
N GLY A 41 -13.98 -0.92 -5.39
CA GLY A 41 -13.30 -1.61 -4.28
C GLY A 41 -13.28 -0.84 -2.96
N LYS A 42 -13.68 0.45 -2.97
CA LYS A 42 -13.44 1.41 -1.87
C LYS A 42 -11.97 1.43 -1.43
N THR A 43 -11.06 1.36 -2.39
CA THR A 43 -9.62 1.31 -2.16
C THR A 43 -8.89 2.41 -2.93
N TRP A 44 -7.71 2.77 -2.45
CA TRP A 44 -6.80 3.64 -3.16
C TRP A 44 -5.88 2.81 -4.05
N LEU A 45 -5.86 3.12 -5.35
CA LEU A 45 -4.92 2.53 -6.30
C LEU A 45 -3.70 3.43 -6.40
N ILE A 46 -2.52 2.86 -6.24
CA ILE A 46 -1.24 3.57 -6.28
C ILE A 46 -0.35 2.87 -7.28
N PRO A 47 0.37 3.58 -8.18
CA PRO A 47 1.22 2.93 -9.16
C PRO A 47 2.23 1.99 -8.49
N TYR A 48 2.30 0.74 -8.95
CA TYR A 48 3.19 -0.28 -8.41
C TYR A 48 4.63 0.01 -8.85
N THR A 49 5.29 0.84 -8.05
CA THR A 49 6.70 1.19 -8.22
C THR A 49 7.39 1.05 -6.87
N LEU A 50 8.67 0.68 -6.87
CA LEU A 50 9.45 0.54 -5.65
C LEU A 50 9.40 1.82 -4.78
N ALA A 51 9.48 2.99 -5.40
CA ALA A 51 9.41 4.29 -4.71
C ALA A 51 8.06 4.50 -4.01
N ASN A 52 6.94 4.17 -4.66
CA ASN A 52 5.62 4.31 -4.05
C ASN A 52 5.39 3.27 -2.94
N VAL A 53 5.85 2.03 -3.14
CA VAL A 53 5.76 0.99 -2.10
C VAL A 53 6.57 1.42 -0.87
N ALA A 54 7.81 1.88 -1.05
CA ALA A 54 8.64 2.41 0.03
C ALA A 54 7.99 3.62 0.73
N ALA A 55 7.40 4.54 -0.04
CA ALA A 55 6.67 5.69 0.52
C ALA A 55 5.47 5.25 1.36
N LEU A 56 4.70 4.24 0.91
CA LEU A 56 3.57 3.70 1.66
C LEU A 56 4.00 3.04 2.97
N THR A 57 5.04 2.21 2.94
CA THR A 57 5.59 1.58 4.14
C THR A 57 6.11 2.63 5.14
N SER A 58 6.66 3.75 4.64
CA SER A 58 7.10 4.86 5.49
C SER A 58 5.92 5.68 6.06
N LEU A 59 4.91 6.01 5.24
CA LEU A 59 3.74 6.80 5.62
C LEU A 59 2.87 6.12 6.69
N PHE A 60 2.83 4.79 6.64
CA PHE A 60 2.02 3.94 7.52
C PHE A 60 2.88 3.04 8.41
N ARG A 61 4.10 3.47 8.75
CA ARG A 61 5.01 2.71 9.61
C ARG A 61 4.31 2.26 10.89
N GLY A 62 4.26 0.94 11.13
CA GLY A 62 3.63 0.31 12.30
C GLY A 62 2.12 0.05 12.17
N ALA A 63 1.48 0.50 11.09
CA ALA A 63 0.09 0.21 10.77
C ALA A 63 -0.08 -0.50 9.41
N ALA A 64 0.94 -0.48 8.53
CA ALA A 64 0.91 -1.15 7.24
C ALA A 64 1.09 -2.67 7.38
N GLU A 65 0.17 -3.42 6.79
CA GLU A 65 0.23 -4.86 6.61
C GLU A 65 0.25 -5.15 5.10
N LEU A 66 1.31 -5.79 4.60
CA LEU A 66 1.35 -6.31 3.24
C LEU A 66 0.50 -7.59 3.21
N ALA A 67 -0.38 -7.73 2.22
CA ALA A 67 -1.28 -8.86 2.12
C ALA A 67 -1.21 -9.53 0.74
N GLY A 68 -1.37 -10.85 0.73
CA GLY A 68 -1.42 -11.67 -0.48
C GLY A 68 -0.06 -11.82 -1.16
N GLU A 69 -0.05 -11.92 -2.49
CA GLU A 69 1.14 -12.14 -3.33
C GLU A 69 2.26 -11.10 -3.12
N LEU A 70 1.93 -9.89 -2.65
CA LEU A 70 2.91 -8.86 -2.31
C LEU A 70 3.80 -9.24 -1.12
N GLU A 71 3.30 -10.04 -0.18
CA GLU A 71 4.08 -10.51 0.97
C GLU A 71 5.21 -11.45 0.52
N GLU A 72 4.91 -12.32 -0.45
CA GLU A 72 5.87 -13.26 -1.04
C GLU A 72 6.88 -12.54 -1.96
N GLU A 73 6.39 -11.63 -2.83
CA GLU A 73 7.26 -10.85 -3.74
C GLU A 73 8.22 -9.92 -2.97
N CYS A 74 7.73 -9.20 -1.95
CA CYS A 74 8.58 -8.30 -1.15
C CYS A 74 9.42 -9.05 -0.11
N GLY A 75 8.98 -10.23 0.35
CA GLY A 75 9.76 -11.12 1.20
C GLY A 75 11.04 -11.60 0.50
N PHE A 76 10.94 -11.92 -0.79
CA PHE A 76 12.07 -12.37 -1.60
C PHE A 76 13.16 -11.30 -1.82
N VAL A 77 12.79 -10.01 -1.80
CA VAL A 77 13.73 -8.89 -1.94
C VAL A 77 14.69 -8.75 -0.74
N ARG A 78 14.38 -9.39 0.41
CA ARG A 78 15.27 -9.37 1.59
C ARG A 78 16.45 -10.34 1.49
N GLU A 79 16.52 -11.22 0.49
CA GLU A 79 17.49 -12.33 0.47
C GLU A 79 18.59 -12.18 -0.61
N TRP A 80 18.70 -11.03 -1.29
CA TRP A 80 19.69 -10.81 -2.37
C TRP A 80 20.76 -9.73 -2.10
N GLU A 81 21.00 -9.40 -0.82
CA GLU A 81 22.21 -8.67 -0.40
C GLU A 81 22.96 -9.44 0.71
N ALA A 82 23.26 -10.73 0.47
CA ALA A 82 24.18 -11.52 1.28
C ALA A 82 25.33 -12.06 0.43
#